data_AF-A0A960K989-F1
#
_entry.id   AF-A0A960K989-F1
#
_cell.length_a   1.000
_cell.length_b   1.000
_cell.length_c   1.000
_cell.angle_alpha   90.00
_cell.angle_beta   90.00
_cell.angle_gamma   90.00
#
_symmetry.space_group_name_H-M   'P 1'
#
loop_
_entity.id
_entity.type
_entity.pdbx_description
1 polymer ?
#
loop_
_entity_poly.entity_id
_entity_poly.type
_entity_poly.pdbx_seq_one_letter_code
_entity_poly.pdbx_strand_id
1 'polypeptide(L)'
;LCFPTFPRFCGQTFTEHPDREMGLACVKAYNDWMVEEWCGDSNGALIPLIIVPLWDAELAAEEVRRNAERGVHAVCFSEIPSHLGLPSIHSGFWDPFFAACEDTETTINMHIGSSSRMPATSADAPVAVAASLSFNNSMASLSDWLFSGNLVKFPKLTLAYSEGQIGWLPYVLERVDDVWREHRAWGGVKDLIPEPPSAYYYRNVFGCFFRDRHGLVAIDEVGEDNITFETDYPHTDSTWPETKQVAEKMVEGLTDEQIYKAMRGNAIRMLHLDLDKDVVTTPGLKRTAALDLLGE
;
A
#
# COMPACT_ATOMS: atom_id res chain seq x y z
N LEU A 1 -7.49 8.06 -3.20
CA LEU A 1 -6.66 7.97 -1.99
C LEU A 1 -5.47 8.92 -2.19
N CYS A 2 -5.12 9.79 -1.24
CA CYS A 2 -4.06 10.79 -1.42
C CYS A 2 -3.03 10.69 -0.30
N PHE A 3 -1.76 10.42 -0.63
CA PHE A 3 -0.69 10.40 0.36
C PHE A 3 -0.31 11.81 0.85
N PRO A 4 0.08 11.95 2.13
CA PRO A 4 0.61 13.19 2.66
C PRO A 4 1.92 13.64 2.00
N THR A 5 2.04 14.93 1.72
CA THR A 5 3.32 15.58 1.37
C THR A 5 3.95 16.28 2.58
N PHE A 6 3.24 17.23 3.20
CA PHE A 6 3.79 18.05 4.30
C PHE A 6 4.22 17.22 5.53
N PRO A 7 3.37 16.31 6.08
CA PRO A 7 3.81 15.49 7.19
C PRO A 7 4.69 14.30 6.75
N ARG A 8 5.09 14.27 5.47
CA ARG A 8 5.72 13.16 4.73
C ARG A 8 4.82 11.91 4.68
N PHE A 9 5.24 10.91 3.91
CA PHE A 9 4.43 9.77 3.48
C PHE A 9 3.74 8.94 4.58
N CYS A 10 4.20 9.00 5.84
CA CYS A 10 3.54 8.33 6.96
C CYS A 10 3.59 9.10 8.29
N GLY A 11 3.67 10.43 8.25
CA GLY A 11 3.64 11.26 9.46
C GLY A 11 5.00 11.41 10.16
N GLN A 12 6.10 11.19 9.44
CA GLN A 12 7.44 11.27 10.01
C GLN A 12 7.75 12.66 10.58
N THR A 13 7.24 13.73 9.95
CA THR A 13 7.43 15.12 10.43
C THR A 13 6.93 15.31 11.87
N PHE A 14 5.77 14.74 12.21
CA PHE A 14 5.22 14.83 13.57
C PHE A 14 5.87 13.82 14.52
N THR A 15 6.33 12.69 13.99
CA THR A 15 7.10 11.68 14.73
C THR A 15 8.46 12.18 15.17
N GLU A 16 9.12 13.03 14.40
CA GLU A 16 10.42 13.60 14.74
C GLU A 16 10.31 14.80 15.70
N HIS A 17 9.09 15.27 15.99
CA HIS A 17 8.89 16.36 16.93
C HIS A 17 9.27 15.93 18.36
N PRO A 18 10.07 16.73 19.10
CA PRO A 18 10.55 16.34 20.43
C PRO A 18 9.45 16.38 21.50
N ASP A 19 8.45 17.24 21.33
CA ASP A 19 7.26 17.28 22.17
C ASP A 19 6.19 16.33 21.60
N ARG A 20 5.92 15.26 22.36
CA ARG A 20 4.97 14.19 21.98
C ARG A 20 3.51 14.61 22.09
N GLU A 21 3.18 15.54 22.99
CA GLU A 21 1.82 16.07 23.08
C GLU A 21 1.51 16.92 21.85
N MET A 22 2.46 17.79 21.46
CA MET A 22 2.35 18.56 20.23
C MET A 22 2.32 17.66 18.99
N GLY A 23 3.19 16.66 18.91
CA GLY A 23 3.21 15.71 17.79
C GLY A 23 1.88 14.97 17.63
N LEU A 24 1.29 14.50 18.75
CA LEU A 24 -0.01 13.83 18.74
C LEU A 24 -1.14 14.79 18.33
N ALA A 25 -1.12 16.03 18.81
CA ALA A 25 -2.09 17.05 18.41
C ALA A 25 -2.01 17.33 16.89
N CYS A 26 -0.81 17.38 16.32
CA CYS A 26 -0.62 17.54 14.88
C CYS A 26 -1.14 16.35 14.07
N VAL A 27 -0.91 15.11 14.55
CA VAL A 27 -1.48 13.91 13.90
C VAL A 27 -3.01 13.98 13.88
N LYS A 28 -3.64 14.25 15.02
CA LYS A 28 -5.11 14.36 15.12
C LYS A 28 -5.65 15.48 14.22
N ALA A 29 -5.03 16.66 14.26
CA ALA A 29 -5.42 17.79 13.43
C ALA A 29 -5.29 17.49 11.92
N TYR A 30 -4.23 16.80 11.49
CA TYR A 30 -4.08 16.38 10.10
C TYR A 30 -5.19 15.40 9.69
N ASN A 31 -5.49 14.41 10.53
CA ASN A 31 -6.53 13.42 10.25
C ASN A 31 -7.93 14.05 10.25
N ASP A 32 -8.20 15.01 11.14
CA ASP A 32 -9.46 15.74 11.15
C ASP A 32 -9.63 16.56 9.87
N TRP A 33 -8.59 17.31 9.45
CA TRP A 33 -8.58 18.02 8.18
C TRP A 33 -8.74 17.09 6.97
N MET A 34 -8.04 15.95 6.94
CA MET A 34 -8.11 14.99 5.83
C MET A 34 -9.55 14.47 5.65
N VAL A 35 -10.22 14.14 6.75
CA VAL A 35 -11.56 13.58 6.72
C VAL A 35 -12.62 14.66 6.46
N GLU A 36 -12.57 15.78 7.18
CA GLU A 36 -13.65 16.78 7.21
C GLU A 36 -13.54 17.79 6.09
N GLU A 37 -12.33 18.22 5.75
CA GLU A 37 -12.11 19.35 4.83
C GLU A 37 -11.63 18.87 3.46
N TRP A 38 -10.63 17.97 3.42
CA TRP A 38 -10.10 17.47 2.16
C TRP A 38 -11.06 16.50 1.47
N CYS A 39 -11.57 15.52 2.20
CA CYS A 39 -12.47 14.50 1.65
C CYS A 39 -13.96 14.79 1.86
N GLY A 40 -14.34 15.61 2.85
CA GLY A 40 -15.71 15.73 3.35
C GLY A 40 -16.75 16.05 2.29
N ASP A 41 -16.45 17.01 1.40
CA ASP A 41 -17.37 17.46 0.34
C ASP A 41 -17.15 16.74 -1.01
N SER A 42 -16.31 15.71 -1.06
CA SER A 42 -15.94 15.02 -2.31
C SER A 42 -16.99 14.02 -2.82
N ASN A 43 -18.06 13.77 -2.05
CA ASN A 43 -19.07 12.74 -2.34
C ASN A 43 -18.44 11.35 -2.63
N GLY A 44 -17.37 11.00 -1.89
CA GLY A 44 -16.66 9.74 -2.02
C GLY A 44 -15.64 9.67 -3.17
N ALA A 45 -15.45 10.74 -3.94
CA ALA A 45 -14.39 10.80 -4.96
C ALA A 45 -12.98 10.82 -4.32
N LEU A 46 -12.85 11.42 -3.13
CA LEU A 46 -11.62 11.40 -2.34
C LEU A 46 -11.79 10.48 -1.14
N ILE A 47 -10.89 9.51 -1.02
CA ILE A 47 -10.85 8.56 0.11
C ILE A 47 -9.84 9.05 1.14
N PRO A 48 -10.24 9.26 2.42
CA PRO A 48 -9.34 9.68 3.47
C PRO A 48 -8.21 8.68 3.69
N LEU A 49 -6.98 9.17 3.81
CA LEU A 49 -5.80 8.40 4.18
C LEU A 49 -5.16 9.05 5.41
N ILE A 50 -5.28 8.40 6.56
CA ILE A 50 -4.82 8.97 7.84
C ILE A 50 -3.37 8.61 8.12
N ILE A 51 -2.75 9.35 9.05
CA ILE A 51 -1.45 9.02 9.65
C ILE A 51 -1.62 8.65 11.12
N VAL A 52 -0.59 8.02 11.70
CA VAL A 52 -0.60 7.58 13.11
C VAL A 52 0.67 8.03 13.84
N PRO A 53 0.64 8.17 15.19
CA PRO A 53 1.83 8.43 15.97
C PRO A 53 2.77 7.21 15.94
N LEU A 54 3.86 7.28 15.16
CA LEU A 54 4.77 6.14 14.95
C LEU A 54 5.66 5.80 16.17
N TRP A 55 5.61 6.58 17.25
CA TRP A 55 6.41 6.30 18.46
C TRP A 55 5.71 5.40 19.48
N ASP A 56 4.41 5.13 19.30
CA ASP A 56 3.58 4.39 20.24
C ASP A 56 2.50 3.60 19.51
N ALA A 57 2.61 2.27 19.53
CA ALA A 57 1.71 1.38 18.80
C ALA A 57 0.28 1.35 19.37
N GLU A 58 0.09 1.62 20.66
CA GLU A 58 -1.24 1.69 21.27
C GLU A 58 -1.93 2.99 20.85
N LEU A 59 -1.22 4.13 20.89
CA LEU A 59 -1.77 5.39 20.37
C LEU A 59 -2.06 5.31 18.86
N ALA A 60 -1.23 4.59 18.10
CA ALA A 60 -1.49 4.32 16.69
C ALA A 60 -2.77 3.51 16.49
N ALA A 61 -2.97 2.47 17.31
CA ALA A 61 -4.17 1.64 17.31
C ALA A 61 -5.44 2.45 17.68
N GLU A 62 -5.36 3.31 18.70
CA GLU A 62 -6.45 4.20 19.09
C GLU A 62 -6.84 5.17 17.97
N GLU A 63 -5.85 5.75 17.27
CA GLU A 63 -6.11 6.69 16.18
C GLU A 63 -6.70 5.99 14.94
N VAL A 64 -6.31 4.75 14.65
CA VAL A 64 -6.97 3.91 13.63
C VAL A 64 -8.44 3.71 13.99
N ARG A 65 -8.74 3.26 15.21
CA ARG A 65 -10.13 3.01 15.65
C ARG A 65 -10.98 4.28 15.61
N ARG A 66 -10.45 5.41 16.09
CA ARG A 66 -11.13 6.71 16.05
C ARG A 66 -11.57 7.09 14.64
N ASN A 67 -10.71 6.87 13.64
CA ASN A 67 -11.01 7.22 12.27
C ASN A 67 -11.85 6.17 11.55
N ALA A 68 -11.72 4.89 11.90
CA ALA A 68 -12.62 3.84 11.43
C ALA A 68 -14.07 4.10 11.85
N GLU A 69 -14.32 4.60 13.07
CA GLU A 69 -15.66 5.04 13.50
C GLU A 69 -16.25 6.17 12.63
N ARG A 70 -15.38 6.90 11.91
CA ARG A 70 -15.74 7.97 10.96
C ARG A 70 -15.83 7.48 9.51
N GLY A 71 -15.70 6.17 9.28
CA GLY A 71 -15.75 5.55 7.94
C GLY A 71 -14.43 5.58 7.17
N VAL A 72 -13.29 5.77 7.84
CA VAL A 72 -11.96 5.70 7.21
C VAL A 72 -11.49 4.26 7.11
N HIS A 73 -11.03 3.85 5.93
CA HIS A 73 -10.57 2.49 5.64
C HIS A 73 -9.09 2.41 5.24
N ALA A 74 -8.31 3.48 5.43
CA ALA A 74 -6.91 3.53 4.99
C ALA A 74 -6.01 4.32 5.95
N VAL A 75 -4.84 3.75 6.26
CA VAL A 75 -3.81 4.37 7.10
C VAL A 75 -2.43 4.27 6.45
N CYS A 76 -1.61 5.32 6.56
CA CYS A 76 -0.22 5.30 6.15
C CYS A 76 0.65 4.53 7.14
N PHE A 77 1.63 3.80 6.63
CA PHE A 77 2.71 3.23 7.44
C PHE A 77 4.05 3.24 6.69
N SER A 78 5.15 3.03 7.41
CA SER A 78 6.48 2.97 6.81
C SER A 78 6.75 1.59 6.22
N GLU A 79 7.32 1.53 5.02
CA GLU A 79 7.82 0.29 4.41
C GLU A 79 8.83 -0.42 5.33
N ILE A 80 9.73 0.35 5.95
CA ILE A 80 10.84 -0.15 6.77
C ILE A 80 10.98 0.73 8.02
N PRO A 81 10.19 0.50 9.08
CA PRO A 81 10.21 1.34 10.29
C PRO A 81 11.61 1.50 10.92
N SER A 82 12.46 0.48 10.83
CA SER A 82 13.83 0.54 11.38
C SER A 82 14.75 1.54 10.67
N HIS A 83 14.48 1.92 9.42
CA HIS A 83 15.19 3.02 8.76
C HIS A 83 14.88 4.39 9.40
N LEU A 84 13.71 4.52 10.04
CA LEU A 84 13.30 5.67 10.84
C LEU A 84 13.77 5.59 12.29
N GLY A 85 14.51 4.54 12.68
CA GLY A 85 14.91 4.30 14.07
C GLY A 85 13.80 3.73 14.95
N LEU A 86 12.72 3.22 14.36
CA LEU A 86 11.60 2.61 15.06
C LEU A 86 11.77 1.09 15.18
N PRO A 87 11.05 0.41 16.11
CA PRO A 87 11.03 -1.04 16.20
C PRO A 87 10.67 -1.70 14.87
N SER A 88 11.31 -2.82 14.53
CA SER A 88 10.96 -3.56 13.31
C SER A 88 9.59 -4.23 13.45
N ILE A 89 8.97 -4.57 12.32
CA ILE A 89 7.69 -5.31 12.32
C ILE A 89 7.81 -6.75 12.86
N HIS A 90 9.04 -7.26 12.99
CA HIS A 90 9.33 -8.58 13.57
C HIS A 90 9.30 -8.58 15.12
N SER A 91 9.30 -7.42 15.75
CA SER A 91 9.52 -7.29 17.20
C SER A 91 8.27 -7.52 18.06
N GLY A 92 7.08 -7.61 17.45
CA GLY A 92 5.79 -7.61 18.16
C GLY A 92 5.35 -6.24 18.70
N PHE A 93 6.21 -5.20 18.64
CA PHE A 93 5.87 -3.85 19.08
C PHE A 93 4.61 -3.29 18.41
N TRP A 94 4.43 -3.60 17.12
CA TRP A 94 3.33 -3.07 16.30
C TRP A 94 2.05 -3.91 16.34
N ASP A 95 2.02 -4.98 17.14
CA ASP A 95 0.85 -5.85 17.27
C ASP A 95 -0.45 -5.10 17.58
N PRO A 96 -0.49 -4.10 18.50
CA PRO A 96 -1.72 -3.37 18.78
C PRO A 96 -2.24 -2.60 17.56
N PHE A 97 -1.34 -2.00 16.78
CA PHE A 97 -1.67 -1.27 15.55
C PHE A 97 -2.18 -2.21 14.47
N PHE A 98 -1.52 -3.36 14.26
CA PHE A 98 -1.96 -4.36 13.28
C PHE A 98 -3.32 -4.97 13.66
N ALA A 99 -3.53 -5.28 14.95
CA ALA A 99 -4.82 -5.76 15.44
C ALA A 99 -5.93 -4.74 15.19
N ALA A 100 -5.68 -3.46 15.47
CA ALA A 100 -6.66 -2.41 15.18
C ALA A 100 -6.99 -2.35 13.69
N CYS A 101 -5.98 -2.36 12.81
CA CYS A 101 -6.19 -2.34 11.36
C CYS A 101 -7.00 -3.56 10.88
N GLU A 102 -6.74 -4.75 11.44
CA GLU A 102 -7.52 -5.96 11.15
C GLU A 102 -8.96 -5.84 11.64
N ASP A 103 -9.17 -5.45 12.89
CA ASP A 103 -10.49 -5.34 13.52
C ASP A 103 -11.40 -4.33 12.82
N THR A 104 -10.81 -3.27 12.27
CA THR A 104 -11.53 -2.16 11.62
C THR A 104 -11.49 -2.21 10.10
N GLU A 105 -10.98 -3.30 9.50
CA GLU A 105 -10.84 -3.45 8.06
C GLU A 105 -10.13 -2.23 7.41
N THR A 106 -9.12 -1.70 8.10
CA THR A 106 -8.34 -0.55 7.67
C THR A 106 -7.07 -1.02 6.99
N THR A 107 -6.92 -0.69 5.71
CA THR A 107 -5.76 -1.08 4.91
C THR A 107 -4.53 -0.27 5.29
N ILE A 108 -3.40 -0.97 5.49
CA ILE A 108 -2.09 -0.36 5.72
C ILE A 108 -1.48 -0.04 4.36
N ASN A 109 -1.33 1.25 4.07
CA ASN A 109 -0.79 1.75 2.80
C ASN A 109 0.66 2.22 3.01
N MET A 110 1.59 1.60 2.30
CA MET A 110 3.03 1.88 2.36
C MET A 110 3.48 2.47 1.03
N HIS A 111 3.96 3.70 1.07
CA HIS A 111 4.47 4.41 -0.10
C HIS A 111 5.98 4.22 -0.24
N ILE A 112 6.50 4.20 -1.46
CA ILE A 112 7.96 4.26 -1.65
C ILE A 112 8.51 5.51 -0.96
N GLY A 113 9.67 5.38 -0.31
CA GLY A 113 10.30 6.50 0.40
C GLY A 113 9.68 6.82 1.76
N SER A 114 8.62 6.12 2.19
CA SER A 114 8.09 6.22 3.56
C SER A 114 9.10 5.78 4.63
N SER A 115 10.15 5.04 4.27
CA SER A 115 11.28 4.70 5.14
C SER A 115 12.32 5.84 5.28
N SER A 116 12.14 6.99 4.60
CA SER A 116 13.07 8.14 4.54
C SER A 116 14.52 7.80 4.16
N ARG A 117 14.74 6.63 3.54
CA ARG A 117 16.03 6.20 3.01
C ARG A 117 15.85 5.63 1.63
N MET A 118 16.38 6.32 0.63
CA MET A 118 16.44 5.80 -0.73
C MET A 118 17.49 4.68 -0.83
N PRO A 119 17.25 3.65 -1.66
CA PRO A 119 18.27 2.66 -1.99
C PRO A 119 19.50 3.34 -2.59
N ALA A 120 20.68 2.99 -2.08
CA ALA A 120 21.95 3.51 -2.56
C ALA A 120 22.92 2.36 -2.81
N THR A 121 23.61 2.39 -3.96
CA THR A 121 24.62 1.39 -4.32
C THR A 121 26.02 1.85 -3.90
N SER A 122 26.37 3.09 -4.24
CA SER A 122 27.64 3.75 -3.92
C SER A 122 27.39 5.18 -3.43
N ALA A 123 28.30 5.71 -2.62
CA ALA A 123 28.15 7.05 -2.03
C ALA A 123 28.14 8.20 -3.07
N ASP A 124 28.73 7.98 -4.23
CA ASP A 124 28.85 8.91 -5.36
C ASP A 124 27.89 8.58 -6.52
N ALA A 125 27.00 7.60 -6.35
CA ALA A 125 26.02 7.26 -7.36
C ALA A 125 25.10 8.45 -7.66
N PRO A 126 24.81 8.75 -8.93
CA PRO A 126 23.88 9.83 -9.26
C PRO A 126 22.47 9.47 -8.78
N VAL A 127 21.63 10.49 -8.53
CA VAL A 127 20.23 10.33 -8.07
C VAL A 127 19.43 9.38 -8.97
N ALA A 128 19.73 9.34 -10.27
CA ALA A 128 19.13 8.41 -11.22
C ALA A 128 19.22 6.94 -10.77
N VAL A 129 20.33 6.53 -10.14
CA VAL A 129 20.49 5.16 -9.64
C VAL A 129 19.51 4.88 -8.48
N ALA A 130 19.44 5.80 -7.51
CA ALA A 130 18.53 5.66 -6.38
C ALA A 130 17.06 5.68 -6.83
N ALA A 131 16.72 6.54 -7.79
CA ALA A 131 15.39 6.61 -8.39
C ALA A 131 15.03 5.33 -9.15
N SER A 132 15.94 4.77 -9.96
CA SER A 132 15.71 3.49 -10.66
C SER A 132 15.57 2.28 -9.73
N LEU A 133 16.02 2.40 -8.48
CA LEU A 133 15.96 1.33 -7.48
C LEU A 133 14.88 1.55 -6.43
N SER A 134 14.03 2.57 -6.56
CA SER A 134 13.07 2.97 -5.51
C SER A 134 12.18 1.81 -5.01
N PHE A 135 11.76 0.92 -5.92
CA PHE A 135 11.00 -0.30 -5.63
C PHE A 135 11.71 -1.29 -4.69
N ASN A 136 13.04 -1.22 -4.55
CA ASN A 136 13.80 -2.17 -3.72
C ASN A 136 13.38 -2.12 -2.25
N ASN A 137 12.99 -0.96 -1.74
CA ASN A 137 12.47 -0.87 -0.37
C ASN A 137 11.12 -1.58 -0.24
N SER A 138 10.24 -1.46 -1.23
CA SER A 138 8.96 -2.19 -1.27
C SER A 138 9.20 -3.69 -1.34
N MET A 139 10.16 -4.13 -2.16
CA MET A 139 10.57 -5.53 -2.25
C MET A 139 11.15 -6.09 -0.95
N ALA A 140 12.02 -5.32 -0.30
CA ALA A 140 12.58 -5.69 1.00
C ALA A 140 11.50 -5.73 2.09
N SER A 141 10.62 -4.73 2.11
CA SER A 141 9.47 -4.65 3.01
C SER A 141 8.51 -5.83 2.82
N LEU A 142 8.19 -6.19 1.58
CA LEU A 142 7.32 -7.34 1.31
C LEU A 142 7.96 -8.62 1.86
N SER A 143 9.26 -8.79 1.66
CA SER A 143 10.00 -9.93 2.23
C SER A 143 9.91 -9.95 3.76
N ASP A 144 10.05 -8.79 4.42
CA ASP A 144 9.87 -8.67 5.87
C ASP A 144 8.46 -9.11 6.29
N TRP A 145 7.41 -8.62 5.64
CA TRP A 145 6.04 -8.97 5.96
C TRP A 145 5.77 -10.47 5.78
N LEU A 146 6.20 -11.04 4.66
CA LEU A 146 6.00 -12.44 4.32
C LEU A 146 6.73 -13.41 5.25
N PHE A 147 7.81 -12.97 5.92
CA PHE A 147 8.56 -13.78 6.89
C PHE A 147 8.35 -13.38 8.36
N SER A 148 7.64 -12.29 8.65
CA SER A 148 7.40 -11.81 10.02
C SER A 148 6.43 -12.67 10.84
N GLY A 149 5.59 -13.46 10.19
CA GLY A 149 4.47 -14.16 10.82
C GLY A 149 3.26 -13.26 11.11
N ASN A 150 3.34 -11.95 10.85
CA ASN A 150 2.23 -11.03 11.10
C ASN A 150 1.01 -11.38 10.25
N LEU A 151 1.18 -11.77 8.98
CA LEU A 151 0.07 -12.21 8.14
C LEU A 151 -0.51 -13.58 8.56
N VAL A 152 0.25 -14.39 9.31
CA VAL A 152 -0.30 -15.62 9.92
C VAL A 152 -1.15 -15.28 11.14
N LYS A 153 -0.66 -14.35 11.96
CA LYS A 153 -1.30 -13.89 13.19
C LYS A 153 -2.55 -13.04 12.95
N PHE A 154 -2.51 -12.18 11.93
CA PHE A 154 -3.57 -11.27 11.51
C PHE A 154 -3.99 -11.61 10.06
N PRO A 155 -4.72 -12.72 9.86
CA PRO A 155 -5.00 -13.25 8.52
C PRO A 155 -5.90 -12.38 7.65
N LYS A 156 -6.61 -11.40 8.21
CA LYS A 156 -7.45 -10.45 7.49
C LYS A 156 -6.81 -9.07 7.33
N LEU A 157 -5.58 -8.88 7.81
CA LEU A 157 -4.85 -7.64 7.63
C LEU A 157 -4.59 -7.38 6.14
N THR A 158 -4.89 -6.17 5.66
CA THR A 158 -4.69 -5.80 4.26
C THR A 158 -3.54 -4.81 4.13
N LEU A 159 -2.62 -5.07 3.20
CA LEU A 159 -1.46 -4.22 2.91
C LEU A 159 -1.53 -3.72 1.47
N ALA A 160 -1.08 -2.49 1.23
CA ALA A 160 -0.95 -1.91 -0.10
C ALA A 160 0.43 -1.26 -0.29
N TYR A 161 1.12 -1.59 -1.38
CA TYR A 161 2.38 -0.95 -1.79
C TYR A 161 2.11 0.09 -2.87
N SER A 162 2.11 1.37 -2.48
CA SER A 162 1.85 2.51 -3.37
C SER A 162 3.13 3.04 -4.01
N GLU A 163 3.06 3.43 -5.28
CA GLU A 163 4.19 3.87 -6.11
C GLU A 163 5.28 2.79 -6.34
N GLY A 164 5.09 1.57 -5.83
CA GLY A 164 6.07 0.49 -5.85
C GLY A 164 6.22 -0.21 -7.21
N GLN A 165 5.27 0.01 -8.13
CA GLN A 165 5.09 -0.78 -9.36
C GLN A 165 4.94 -2.28 -9.05
N ILE A 166 4.73 -3.11 -10.08
CA ILE A 166 4.30 -4.51 -9.89
C ILE A 166 5.15 -5.54 -10.63
N GLY A 167 6.06 -5.14 -11.51
CA GLY A 167 6.85 -6.01 -12.37
C GLY A 167 7.93 -6.80 -11.64
N TRP A 168 8.28 -6.42 -10.41
CA TRP A 168 9.21 -7.15 -9.55
C TRP A 168 8.53 -8.26 -8.73
N LEU A 169 7.19 -8.23 -8.62
CA LEU A 169 6.42 -9.14 -7.77
C LEU A 169 6.57 -10.62 -8.16
N PRO A 170 6.50 -11.03 -9.45
CA PRO A 170 6.63 -12.45 -9.80
C PRO A 170 7.96 -13.04 -9.31
N TYR A 171 9.06 -12.30 -9.51
CA TYR A 171 10.39 -12.76 -9.12
C TYR A 171 10.56 -12.85 -7.60
N VAL A 172 10.12 -11.84 -6.84
CA VAL A 172 10.27 -11.91 -5.37
C VAL A 172 9.42 -13.02 -4.78
N LEU A 173 8.21 -13.27 -5.32
CA LEU A 173 7.31 -14.31 -4.83
C LEU A 173 7.88 -15.70 -5.07
N GLU A 174 8.44 -15.95 -6.26
CA GLU A 174 9.20 -17.17 -6.54
C GLU A 174 10.37 -17.31 -5.54
N ARG A 175 11.12 -16.21 -5.33
CA ARG A 175 12.32 -16.22 -4.50
C ARG A 175 12.02 -16.52 -3.03
N VAL A 176 10.99 -15.91 -2.44
CA VAL A 176 10.64 -16.15 -1.02
C VAL A 176 10.13 -17.58 -0.82
N ASP A 177 9.41 -18.12 -1.79
CA ASP A 177 8.94 -19.50 -1.76
C ASP A 177 10.10 -20.51 -1.84
N ASP A 178 11.10 -20.26 -2.69
CA ASP A 178 12.33 -21.06 -2.74
C ASP A 178 13.10 -21.02 -1.42
N VAL A 179 13.30 -19.83 -0.85
CA VAL A 179 13.94 -19.68 0.48
C VAL A 179 13.15 -20.45 1.53
N TRP A 180 11.82 -20.38 1.52
CA TRP A 180 11.00 -21.12 2.47
C TRP A 180 11.08 -22.65 2.26
N ARG A 181 11.04 -23.14 1.01
CA ARG A 181 11.13 -24.58 0.73
C ARG A 181 12.47 -25.17 1.14
N GLU A 182 13.56 -24.52 0.78
CA GLU A 182 14.91 -25.04 0.93
C GLU A 182 15.54 -24.68 2.27
N HIS A 183 15.21 -23.51 2.82
CA HIS A 183 15.94 -22.91 3.92
C HIS A 183 15.09 -22.55 5.14
N ARG A 184 13.77 -22.85 5.22
CA ARG A 184 12.94 -22.42 6.37
C ARG A 184 13.43 -22.84 7.75
N ALA A 185 14.12 -23.99 7.86
CA ALA A 185 14.70 -24.44 9.12
C ALA A 185 15.92 -23.61 9.53
N TRP A 186 16.81 -23.31 8.59
CA TRP A 186 17.99 -22.47 8.83
C TRP A 186 17.61 -20.98 8.95
N GLY A 187 16.67 -20.51 8.13
CA GLY A 187 16.17 -19.14 8.11
C GLY A 187 15.27 -18.78 9.30
N GLY A 188 15.04 -19.70 10.24
CA GLY A 188 14.34 -19.41 11.50
C GLY A 188 12.82 -19.24 11.39
N VAL A 189 12.21 -19.58 10.25
CA VAL A 189 10.79 -19.33 9.97
C VAL A 189 9.92 -20.58 9.93
N LYS A 190 10.51 -21.77 10.14
CA LYS A 190 9.82 -23.08 10.00
C LYS A 190 8.53 -23.19 10.80
N ASP A 191 8.53 -22.73 12.04
CA ASP A 191 7.39 -22.84 12.94
C ASP A 191 6.47 -21.61 12.87
N LEU A 192 6.92 -20.55 12.21
CA LEU A 192 6.24 -19.27 12.12
C LEU A 192 5.38 -19.15 10.85
N ILE A 193 5.84 -19.74 9.74
CA ILE A 193 5.26 -19.58 8.40
C ILE A 193 4.79 -20.95 7.89
N PRO A 194 3.52 -21.34 8.13
CA PRO A 194 3.02 -22.70 7.84
C PRO A 194 2.80 -22.99 6.35
N GLU A 195 2.45 -21.98 5.56
CA GLU A 195 2.22 -22.06 4.11
C GLU A 195 3.33 -21.34 3.32
N PRO A 196 3.50 -21.61 2.00
CA PRO A 196 4.41 -20.85 1.16
C PRO A 196 4.17 -19.34 1.32
N PRO A 197 5.22 -18.51 1.50
CA PRO A 197 5.06 -17.09 1.73
C PRO A 197 4.21 -16.37 0.66
N SER A 198 4.29 -16.79 -0.61
CA SER A 198 3.46 -16.26 -1.68
C SER A 198 1.95 -16.37 -1.42
N ALA A 199 1.49 -17.38 -0.68
CA ALA A 199 0.08 -17.54 -0.34
C ALA A 199 -0.46 -16.35 0.47
N TYR A 200 0.36 -15.76 1.35
CA TYR A 200 -0.05 -14.57 2.11
C TYR A 200 -0.05 -13.31 1.25
N TYR A 201 0.82 -13.21 0.24
CA TYR A 201 0.75 -12.12 -0.73
C TYR A 201 -0.60 -12.13 -1.47
N TYR A 202 -0.96 -13.26 -2.08
CA TYR A 202 -2.21 -13.35 -2.85
C TYR A 202 -3.45 -13.12 -1.97
N ARG A 203 -3.36 -13.44 -0.68
CA ARG A 203 -4.46 -13.23 0.28
C ARG A 203 -4.55 -11.80 0.82
N ASN A 204 -3.43 -11.15 1.14
CA ASN A 204 -3.40 -9.95 1.99
C ASN A 204 -2.85 -8.69 1.32
N VAL A 205 -2.16 -8.80 0.19
CA VAL A 205 -1.32 -7.71 -0.33
C VAL A 205 -1.84 -7.21 -1.68
N PHE A 206 -1.83 -5.90 -1.84
CA PHE A 206 -2.07 -5.21 -3.10
C PHE A 206 -0.81 -4.44 -3.53
N GLY A 207 -0.46 -4.52 -4.81
CA GLY A 207 0.56 -3.68 -5.45
C GLY A 207 -0.07 -2.58 -6.30
N CYS A 208 0.37 -1.34 -6.12
CA CYS A 208 -0.08 -0.24 -6.96
C CYS A 208 0.86 -0.02 -8.14
N PHE A 209 0.30 0.47 -9.25
CA PHE A 209 1.07 0.83 -10.43
C PHE A 209 0.41 1.98 -11.19
N PHE A 210 1.24 2.76 -11.87
CA PHE A 210 0.77 3.79 -12.81
C PHE A 210 1.46 3.71 -14.17
N ARG A 211 2.65 3.10 -14.26
CA ARG A 211 3.37 2.83 -15.52
C ARG A 211 4.25 1.59 -15.42
N ASP A 212 3.64 0.42 -15.55
CA ASP A 212 4.38 -0.85 -15.51
C ASP A 212 3.86 -1.87 -16.54
N ARG A 213 4.41 -1.79 -17.75
CA ARG A 213 4.10 -2.77 -18.80
C ARG A 213 4.58 -4.17 -18.44
N HIS A 214 5.68 -4.30 -17.70
CA HIS A 214 6.23 -5.61 -17.38
C HIS A 214 5.31 -6.38 -16.44
N GLY A 215 4.82 -5.72 -15.38
CA GLY A 215 3.87 -6.34 -14.47
C GLY A 215 2.51 -6.63 -15.11
N LEU A 216 2.02 -5.76 -16.01
CA LEU A 216 0.77 -6.04 -16.75
C LEU A 216 0.89 -7.22 -17.73
N VAL A 217 2.05 -7.41 -18.36
CA VAL A 217 2.29 -8.60 -19.20
C VAL A 217 2.33 -9.88 -18.34
N ALA A 218 2.82 -9.77 -17.10
CA ALA A 218 2.90 -10.87 -16.14
C ALA A 218 1.70 -10.91 -15.18
N ILE A 219 0.54 -10.33 -15.55
CA ILE A 219 -0.61 -10.14 -14.64
C ILE A 219 -1.09 -11.44 -13.98
N ASP A 220 -1.00 -12.57 -14.68
CA ASP A 220 -1.39 -13.88 -14.14
C ASP A 220 -0.45 -14.35 -13.01
N GLU A 221 0.84 -13.98 -13.07
CA GLU A 221 1.83 -14.28 -12.03
C GLU A 221 1.78 -13.25 -10.90
N VAL A 222 1.58 -11.96 -11.23
CA VAL A 222 1.38 -10.89 -10.25
C VAL A 222 0.10 -11.12 -9.44
N GLY A 223 -0.94 -11.68 -10.06
CA GLY A 223 -2.28 -11.82 -9.51
C GLY A 223 -3.16 -10.64 -9.91
N GLU A 224 -4.09 -10.87 -10.85
CA GLU A 224 -5.03 -9.85 -11.34
C GLU A 224 -5.95 -9.28 -10.24
N ASP A 225 -6.12 -10.01 -9.14
CA ASP A 225 -6.88 -9.57 -7.97
C ASP A 225 -6.04 -8.69 -7.02
N ASN A 226 -4.71 -8.72 -7.12
CA ASN A 226 -3.79 -8.10 -6.17
C ASN A 226 -3.17 -6.79 -6.66
N ILE A 227 -3.74 -6.17 -7.71
CA ILE A 227 -3.19 -4.94 -8.28
C ILE A 227 -4.20 -3.80 -8.33
N THR A 228 -3.73 -2.57 -8.12
CA THR A 228 -4.55 -1.37 -8.22
C THR A 228 -3.84 -0.29 -9.04
N PHE A 229 -4.59 0.39 -9.91
CA PHE A 229 -4.07 1.53 -10.63
C PHE A 229 -3.98 2.77 -9.73
N GLU A 230 -2.94 3.57 -9.92
CA GLU A 230 -2.76 4.89 -9.32
C GLU A 230 -2.32 5.90 -10.39
N THR A 231 -2.28 7.20 -10.04
CA THR A 231 -1.86 8.26 -10.98
C THR A 231 -0.61 9.00 -10.52
N ASP A 232 -0.29 8.90 -9.23
CA ASP A 232 0.76 9.64 -8.54
C ASP A 232 0.72 11.18 -8.75
N TYR A 233 -0.48 11.73 -8.98
CA TYR A 233 -0.65 13.17 -9.09
C TYR A 233 -0.26 13.87 -7.76
N PRO A 234 0.51 14.98 -7.78
CA PRO A 234 1.01 15.74 -8.92
C PRO A 234 2.51 15.55 -9.20
N HIS A 235 3.11 14.41 -8.86
CA HIS A 235 4.55 14.22 -9.02
C HIS A 235 5.00 14.39 -10.48
N THR A 236 6.28 14.74 -10.65
CA THR A 236 6.85 15.08 -11.97
C THR A 236 6.75 13.91 -12.95
N ASP A 237 6.85 12.70 -12.42
CA ASP A 237 6.77 11.46 -13.15
C ASP A 237 5.36 10.85 -13.17
N SER A 238 4.34 11.54 -12.66
CA SER A 238 2.94 11.14 -12.81
C SER A 238 2.50 11.03 -14.28
N THR A 239 1.29 10.52 -14.51
CA THR A 239 0.67 10.46 -15.85
C THR A 239 -0.18 11.69 -16.18
N TRP A 240 -0.29 12.66 -15.27
CA TRP A 240 -1.07 13.88 -15.50
C TRP A 240 -0.41 14.81 -16.54
N PRO A 241 -1.17 15.47 -17.44
CA PRO A 241 -2.63 15.45 -17.62
C PRO A 241 -3.17 14.36 -18.55
N GLU A 242 -2.31 13.53 -19.13
CA GLU A 242 -2.68 12.52 -20.14
C GLU A 242 -3.01 11.15 -19.53
N THR A 243 -3.57 11.13 -18.31
CA THR A 243 -3.72 9.89 -17.52
C THR A 243 -4.62 8.88 -18.22
N LYS A 244 -5.75 9.32 -18.77
CA LYS A 244 -6.69 8.45 -19.49
C LYS A 244 -6.03 7.77 -20.69
N GLN A 245 -5.31 8.54 -21.52
CA GLN A 245 -4.65 8.03 -22.71
C GLN A 245 -3.53 7.04 -22.38
N VAL A 246 -2.75 7.32 -21.33
CA VAL A 246 -1.71 6.41 -20.85
C VAL A 246 -2.31 5.11 -20.32
N ALA A 247 -3.37 5.20 -19.52
CA ALA A 247 -4.09 4.06 -18.96
C ALA A 247 -4.71 3.18 -20.05
N GLU A 248 -5.43 3.77 -21.01
CA GLU A 248 -6.06 3.05 -22.14
C GLU A 248 -5.02 2.26 -22.94
N LYS A 249 -3.87 2.86 -23.21
CA LYS A 249 -2.76 2.22 -23.93
C LYS A 249 -2.11 1.10 -23.12
N MET A 250 -1.96 1.29 -21.81
CA MET A 250 -1.31 0.30 -20.93
C MET A 250 -2.08 -1.00 -20.84
N VAL A 251 -3.42 -0.91 -20.84
CA VAL A 251 -4.29 -2.08 -20.70
C VAL A 251 -4.68 -2.71 -22.05
N GLU A 252 -4.07 -2.27 -23.16
CA GLU A 252 -4.26 -2.91 -24.46
C GLU A 252 -3.90 -4.40 -24.39
N GLY A 253 -4.84 -5.27 -24.76
CA GLY A 253 -4.68 -6.73 -24.73
C GLY A 253 -5.16 -7.40 -23.45
N LEU A 254 -5.51 -6.65 -22.40
CA LEU A 254 -6.17 -7.19 -21.21
C LEU A 254 -7.66 -7.44 -21.47
N THR A 255 -8.21 -8.42 -20.76
CA THR A 255 -9.66 -8.68 -20.75
C THR A 255 -10.42 -7.56 -20.02
N ASP A 256 -11.72 -7.42 -20.31
CA ASP A 256 -12.55 -6.44 -19.60
C ASP A 256 -12.62 -6.70 -18.09
N GLU A 257 -12.45 -7.96 -17.66
CA GLU A 257 -12.38 -8.32 -16.24
C GLU A 257 -11.08 -7.82 -15.60
N GLN A 258 -9.94 -8.09 -16.24
CA GLN A 258 -8.64 -7.62 -15.77
C GLN A 258 -8.58 -6.09 -15.68
N ILE A 259 -9.12 -5.41 -16.69
CA ILE A 259 -9.21 -3.95 -16.70
C ILE A 259 -10.06 -3.46 -15.53
N TYR A 260 -11.22 -4.09 -15.31
CA TYR A 260 -12.08 -3.71 -14.19
C TYR A 260 -11.41 -3.91 -12.84
N LYS A 261 -10.83 -5.10 -12.61
CA LYS A 261 -10.13 -5.42 -11.37
C LYS A 261 -8.99 -4.42 -11.12
N ALA A 262 -8.07 -4.28 -12.06
CA ALA A 262 -6.89 -3.44 -11.91
C ALA A 262 -7.21 -1.94 -11.74
N MET A 263 -8.17 -1.42 -12.51
CA MET A 263 -8.42 0.02 -12.53
C MET A 263 -9.48 0.48 -11.51
N ARG A 264 -10.28 -0.43 -10.94
CA ARG A 264 -11.40 -0.06 -10.06
C ARG A 264 -11.75 -1.10 -9.00
N GLY A 265 -12.08 -2.32 -9.42
CA GLY A 265 -12.66 -3.35 -8.56
C GLY A 265 -11.77 -3.74 -7.38
N ASN A 266 -10.46 -3.86 -7.60
CA ASN A 266 -9.52 -4.21 -6.53
C ASN A 266 -9.36 -3.07 -5.52
N ALA A 267 -9.42 -1.80 -5.94
CA ALA A 267 -9.39 -0.67 -5.01
C ALA A 267 -10.64 -0.62 -4.14
N ILE A 268 -11.82 -0.88 -4.73
CA ILE A 268 -13.09 -1.01 -3.99
C ILE A 268 -12.99 -2.13 -2.94
N ARG A 269 -12.45 -3.29 -3.32
CA ARG A 269 -12.24 -4.44 -2.42
C ARG A 269 -11.24 -4.13 -1.31
N MET A 270 -10.08 -3.58 -1.68
CA MET A 270 -8.99 -3.25 -0.76
C MET A 270 -9.41 -2.20 0.29
N LEU A 271 -10.28 -1.26 -0.09
CA LEU A 271 -10.69 -0.15 0.77
C LEU A 271 -12.10 -0.31 1.33
N HIS A 272 -12.72 -1.49 1.15
CA HIS A 272 -14.06 -1.81 1.67
C HIS A 272 -15.13 -0.78 1.28
N LEU A 273 -15.04 -0.24 0.06
CA LEU A 273 -15.92 0.84 -0.41
C LEU A 273 -17.29 0.31 -0.83
N ASP A 274 -18.35 1.05 -0.51
CA ASP A 274 -19.71 0.75 -0.97
C ASP A 274 -19.95 1.30 -2.39
N LEU A 275 -19.26 0.72 -3.37
CA LEU A 275 -19.36 1.08 -4.79
C LEU A 275 -19.65 -0.15 -5.65
N ASP A 276 -20.17 0.09 -6.86
CA ASP A 276 -20.31 -0.91 -7.93
C ASP A 276 -21.15 -2.17 -7.64
N LYS A 277 -21.99 -2.15 -6.60
CA LYS A 277 -22.90 -3.27 -6.27
C LYS A 277 -23.70 -3.80 -7.48
N ASP A 278 -24.08 -2.93 -8.42
CA ASP A 278 -24.87 -3.27 -9.62
C ASP A 278 -24.02 -3.54 -10.88
N VAL A 279 -22.74 -3.13 -10.89
CA VAL A 279 -21.83 -3.27 -12.05
C VAL A 279 -21.35 -4.72 -12.18
N VAL A 280 -21.17 -5.41 -11.05
CA VAL A 280 -20.67 -6.79 -10.99
C VAL A 280 -21.59 -7.78 -11.73
N THR A 281 -22.88 -7.47 -11.89
CA THR A 281 -23.89 -8.38 -12.44
C THR A 281 -24.14 -8.24 -13.95
N THR A 282 -23.58 -7.23 -14.63
CA THR A 282 -23.92 -6.93 -16.04
C THR A 282 -22.70 -6.95 -16.97
N PRO A 283 -22.59 -7.92 -17.91
CA PRO A 283 -21.51 -7.96 -18.90
C PRO A 283 -21.49 -6.70 -19.77
N GLY A 284 -20.30 -6.10 -19.97
CA GLY A 284 -20.08 -4.92 -20.82
C GLY A 284 -20.02 -3.56 -20.09
N LEU A 285 -20.53 -3.45 -18.86
CA LEU A 285 -20.44 -2.22 -18.05
C LEU A 285 -19.08 -2.05 -17.35
N LYS A 286 -18.37 -3.17 -17.16
CA LYS A 286 -17.10 -3.24 -16.41
C LYS A 286 -15.98 -2.37 -17.00
N ARG A 287 -15.79 -2.41 -18.33
CA ARG A 287 -14.75 -1.63 -19.02
C ARG A 287 -15.02 -0.13 -18.96
N THR A 288 -16.26 0.27 -19.23
CA THR A 288 -16.70 1.68 -19.17
C THR A 288 -16.57 2.24 -17.76
N ALA A 289 -17.05 1.51 -16.75
CA ALA A 289 -16.92 1.90 -15.34
C ALA A 289 -15.46 2.06 -14.91
N ALA A 290 -14.54 1.27 -15.45
CA ALA A 290 -13.13 1.30 -15.11
C ALA A 290 -12.36 2.49 -15.71
N LEU A 291 -12.62 2.86 -16.96
CA LEU A 291 -11.81 3.83 -17.71
C LEU A 291 -12.40 5.25 -17.76
N ASP A 292 -13.72 5.42 -17.58
CA ASP A 292 -14.34 6.75 -17.66
C ASP A 292 -14.03 7.64 -16.44
N LEU A 293 -13.67 7.05 -15.31
CA LEU A 293 -13.22 7.77 -14.10
C LEU A 293 -11.93 8.57 -14.30
N LEU A 294 -11.15 8.25 -15.34
CA LEU A 294 -9.87 8.89 -15.60
C LEU A 294 -10.00 10.16 -16.46
N GLY A 295 -11.21 10.49 -16.92
CA GLY A 295 -11.48 11.61 -17.82
C GLY A 295 -12.23 12.80 -17.19
N GLU A 296 -12.59 12.71 -15.92
CA GLU A 296 -13.20 13.80 -15.11
C GLU A 296 -12.15 14.43 -14.19
#